data_AF-A0A8C5Z375-F1
#
_entry.id   AF-A0A8C5Z375-F1
#
_cell.length_a   1.000
_cell.length_b   1.000
_cell.length_c   1.000
_cell.angle_alpha   90.00
_cell.angle_beta   90.00
_cell.angle_gamma   90.00
#
_symmetry.space_group_name_H-M   'P 1'
#
loop_
_entity.id
_entity.type
_entity.pdbx_description
1 polymer ?
#
loop_
_entity_poly.entity_id
_entity_poly.type
_entity_poly.pdbx_seq_one_letter_code
_entity_poly.pdbx_strand_id
1 'polypeptide(L)'
;MKTGHFEMVTMLLAAMILMDIFQVKAEMLDMADNTFDDEYLKCIDRMETKYVPQLLTEEKSTHQLLQTVWENAKAKWEAQKAQLFLPLNFKDNHGIALTAYVSEYQQQTPFYHLFNEAVKMAGKSRKAYIYDFQFKAFHFYLTRALQLLRRPCEESYKNVVYRISQDTSFTFGELNQARLSNFTMAYSAKPQTVDEQQIVLTIHTCFGIAVEKFFDKENEKITLIPLSEVFQVSREGDSNNLILQSTNKTCSHYECAFLGGNQIICHFYSSSSSSSLCLSSSSLPSSSSSSLFFCFLSSPSSLPSSPLPSPPLLFLFVLLLLSPSSAFPSLLPLPSLFLHLLPFSLLLFLLLFFLFSSSCISPTSCSIICSLGLLNVLEPFL
;
A
#
# COMPACT_ATOMS: atom_id res chain seq x y z
N MET A 1 -44.74 -23.91 -17.27
CA MET A 1 -43.84 -24.21 -16.14
C MET A 1 -42.48 -23.51 -16.35
N LYS A 2 -42.40 -22.19 -16.17
CA LYS A 2 -41.13 -21.41 -16.32
C LYS A 2 -40.76 -20.60 -15.06
N THR A 3 -41.59 -20.65 -14.02
CA THR A 3 -41.47 -19.83 -12.80
C THR A 3 -40.41 -20.35 -11.82
N GLY A 4 -40.14 -21.66 -11.80
CA GLY A 4 -39.26 -22.27 -10.80
C GLY A 4 -37.76 -22.02 -10.99
N HIS A 5 -37.29 -21.64 -12.17
CA HIS A 5 -35.86 -21.40 -12.39
C HIS A 5 -35.44 -20.01 -11.88
N PHE A 6 -36.28 -18.99 -12.07
CA PHE A 6 -35.99 -17.64 -11.62
C PHE A 6 -35.99 -17.54 -10.09
N GLU A 7 -36.96 -18.17 -9.43
CA GLU A 7 -37.04 -18.23 -7.95
C GLU A 7 -35.86 -18.99 -7.34
N MET A 8 -35.40 -20.06 -7.98
CA MET A 8 -34.23 -20.81 -7.52
C MET A 8 -32.94 -19.98 -7.61
N VAL A 9 -32.78 -19.21 -8.69
CA VAL A 9 -31.62 -18.33 -8.89
C VAL A 9 -31.63 -17.16 -7.90
N THR A 10 -32.79 -16.54 -7.65
CA THR A 10 -32.90 -15.46 -6.65
C THR A 10 -32.67 -15.96 -5.24
N MET A 11 -33.15 -17.17 -4.88
CA MET A 11 -32.89 -17.78 -3.58
C MET A 11 -31.41 -18.15 -3.38
N LEU A 12 -30.73 -18.65 -4.42
CA LEU A 12 -29.29 -18.92 -4.38
C LEU A 12 -28.47 -17.63 -4.24
N LEU A 13 -28.82 -16.58 -4.98
CA LEU A 13 -28.19 -15.26 -4.86
C LEU A 13 -28.45 -14.65 -3.47
N ALA A 14 -29.67 -14.72 -2.96
CA ALA A 14 -29.99 -14.24 -1.61
C ALA A 14 -29.24 -15.03 -0.54
N ALA A 15 -29.10 -16.36 -0.70
CA ALA A 15 -28.31 -17.20 0.20
C ALA A 15 -26.81 -16.90 0.13
N MET A 16 -26.24 -16.64 -1.05
CA MET A 16 -24.85 -16.22 -1.21
C MET A 16 -24.62 -14.84 -0.57
N ILE A 17 -25.52 -13.88 -0.81
CA ILE A 17 -25.48 -12.55 -0.20
C ILE A 17 -25.60 -12.68 1.33
N LEU A 18 -26.50 -13.51 1.85
CA LEU A 18 -26.66 -13.75 3.30
C LEU A 18 -25.44 -14.46 3.91
N MET A 19 -24.82 -15.41 3.20
CA MET A 19 -23.62 -16.09 3.69
C MET A 19 -22.36 -15.22 3.64
N ASP A 20 -22.28 -14.22 2.75
CA ASP A 20 -21.21 -13.22 2.76
C ASP A 20 -21.41 -12.15 3.86
N ILE A 21 -22.65 -11.83 4.22
CA ILE A 21 -22.96 -10.79 5.23
C ILE A 21 -22.61 -11.22 6.67
N PHE A 22 -22.57 -12.54 6.97
CA PHE A 22 -22.41 -13.06 8.33
C PHE A 22 -21.10 -13.82 8.61
N GLN A 23 -20.08 -13.72 7.75
CA GLN A 23 -18.75 -14.15 8.19
C GLN A 23 -18.17 -13.10 9.13
N VAL A 24 -18.45 -13.24 10.43
CA VAL A 24 -17.64 -12.63 11.49
C VAL A 24 -16.25 -13.24 11.34
N LYS A 25 -15.41 -12.58 10.55
CA LYS A 25 -14.04 -12.99 10.35
C LYS A 25 -13.28 -12.64 11.62
N ALA A 26 -12.93 -13.66 12.40
CA ALA A 26 -12.06 -13.50 13.55
C ALA A 26 -10.83 -12.67 13.14
N GLU A 27 -10.64 -11.53 13.79
CA GLU A 27 -9.50 -10.65 13.52
C GLU A 27 -8.27 -11.27 14.17
N MET A 28 -7.34 -11.79 13.37
CA MET A 28 -6.07 -12.27 13.89
C MET A 28 -5.17 -11.07 14.14
N LEU A 29 -4.70 -10.91 15.37
CA LEU A 29 -3.66 -9.94 15.69
C LEU A 29 -2.31 -10.53 15.23
N ASP A 30 -1.65 -9.87 14.29
CA ASP A 30 -0.40 -10.30 13.67
C ASP A 30 0.47 -9.07 13.29
N MET A 31 1.46 -9.24 12.43
CA MET A 31 2.30 -8.12 11.94
C MET A 31 1.65 -7.28 10.82
N ALA A 32 0.38 -7.53 10.51
CA ALA A 32 -0.46 -6.79 9.58
C ALA A 32 0.07 -6.78 8.13
N ASP A 33 0.56 -7.92 7.64
CA ASP A 33 1.27 -8.05 6.35
C ASP A 33 0.51 -7.54 5.12
N ASN A 34 -0.83 -7.59 5.15
CA ASN A 34 -1.67 -7.12 4.05
C ASN A 34 -2.05 -5.64 4.13
N THR A 35 -1.71 -4.97 5.24
CA THR A 35 -2.08 -3.58 5.49
C THR A 35 -1.14 -2.63 4.76
N PHE A 36 -1.69 -1.62 4.09
CA PHE A 36 -0.89 -0.55 3.55
C PHE A 36 -0.53 0.45 4.66
N ASP A 37 0.76 0.59 4.94
CA ASP A 37 1.27 1.19 6.18
C ASP A 37 2.38 2.23 5.96
N ASP A 38 2.55 2.71 4.72
CA ASP A 38 3.63 3.62 4.31
C ASP A 38 3.72 4.85 5.23
N GLU A 39 4.88 5.03 5.87
CA GLU A 39 5.18 6.19 6.71
C GLU A 39 5.79 7.35 5.91
N TYR A 40 6.09 7.16 4.63
CA TYR A 40 6.61 8.18 3.70
C TYR A 40 7.90 8.88 4.13
N LEU A 41 8.64 8.34 5.10
CA LEU A 41 9.74 9.02 5.79
C LEU A 41 10.82 9.56 4.83
N LYS A 42 11.04 8.87 3.70
CA LYS A 42 12.05 9.24 2.69
C LYS A 42 11.50 10.13 1.57
N CYS A 43 10.21 10.43 1.55
CA CYS A 43 9.58 11.18 0.46
C CYS A 43 8.52 12.19 0.89
N ILE A 44 8.47 12.57 2.18
CA ILE A 44 7.51 13.54 2.72
C ILE A 44 7.40 14.78 1.82
N ASP A 45 8.50 15.50 1.61
CA ASP A 45 8.49 16.77 0.87
C ASP A 45 8.03 16.60 -0.58
N ARG A 46 8.49 15.52 -1.21
CA ARG A 46 8.16 15.21 -2.60
C ARG A 46 6.70 14.80 -2.75
N MET A 47 6.18 13.98 -1.85
CA MET A 47 4.76 13.61 -1.83
C MET A 47 3.88 14.84 -1.57
N GLU A 48 4.15 15.56 -0.49
CA GLU A 48 3.33 16.67 -0.01
C GLU A 48 3.28 17.85 -0.99
N THR A 49 4.39 18.14 -1.67
CA THR A 49 4.47 19.30 -2.58
C THR A 49 4.06 18.96 -4.00
N LYS A 50 4.44 17.77 -4.51
CA LYS A 50 4.32 17.47 -5.95
C LYS A 50 3.12 16.60 -6.32
N TYR A 51 2.71 15.67 -5.45
CA TYR A 51 1.77 14.61 -5.85
C TYR A 51 0.46 14.64 -5.08
N VAL A 52 0.54 14.72 -3.76
CA VAL A 52 -0.62 14.61 -2.86
C VAL A 52 -1.68 15.68 -3.12
N PRO A 53 -1.37 16.95 -3.45
CA PRO A 53 -2.39 17.95 -3.76
C PRO A 53 -3.26 17.57 -4.96
N GLN A 54 -2.63 17.11 -6.05
CA GLN A 54 -3.34 16.66 -7.25
C GLN A 54 -4.11 15.37 -6.99
N LEU A 55 -3.50 14.39 -6.31
CA LEU A 55 -4.16 13.15 -5.92
C LEU A 55 -5.42 13.44 -5.11
N LEU A 56 -5.38 14.35 -4.14
CA LEU A 56 -6.55 14.71 -3.35
C LEU A 56 -7.67 15.29 -4.23
N THR A 57 -7.35 16.16 -5.19
CA THR A 57 -8.33 16.70 -6.13
C THR A 57 -8.98 15.59 -6.95
N GLU A 58 -8.18 14.67 -7.48
CA GLU A 58 -8.66 13.53 -8.28
C GLU A 58 -9.53 12.57 -7.45
N GLU A 59 -9.07 12.18 -6.26
CA GLU A 59 -9.79 11.30 -5.33
C GLU A 59 -11.13 11.91 -4.94
N LYS A 60 -11.18 13.21 -4.63
CA LYS A 60 -12.45 13.90 -4.32
C LYS A 60 -13.38 13.98 -5.54
N SER A 61 -12.84 14.19 -6.73
CA SER A 61 -13.66 14.29 -7.96
C SER A 61 -14.28 12.96 -8.37
N THR A 62 -13.62 11.85 -8.03
CA THR A 62 -14.04 10.49 -8.41
C THR A 62 -14.83 9.78 -7.30
N HIS A 63 -14.65 10.18 -6.04
CA HIS A 63 -15.27 9.52 -4.89
C HIS A 63 -16.16 10.49 -4.09
N GLN A 64 -17.45 10.56 -4.44
CA GLN A 64 -18.42 11.50 -3.84
C GLN A 64 -18.49 11.44 -2.31
N LEU A 65 -18.35 10.24 -1.73
CA LEU A 65 -18.34 10.08 -0.27
C LEU A 65 -17.11 10.77 0.35
N LEU A 66 -15.90 10.59 -0.20
CA LEU A 66 -14.70 11.28 0.25
C LEU A 66 -14.85 12.79 0.10
N GLN A 67 -15.43 13.27 -1.01
CA GLN A 67 -15.68 14.69 -1.21
C GLN A 67 -16.54 15.27 -0.10
N THR A 68 -17.66 14.62 0.21
CA THR A 68 -18.59 15.05 1.26
C THR A 68 -17.90 15.08 2.63
N VAL A 69 -17.22 13.99 2.97
CA VAL A 69 -16.47 13.86 4.23
C VAL A 69 -15.41 14.95 4.35
N TRP A 70 -14.66 15.22 3.27
CA TRP A 70 -13.61 16.21 3.26
C TRP A 70 -14.15 17.63 3.47
N GLU A 71 -15.23 18.02 2.78
CA GLU A 71 -15.81 19.37 2.94
C GLU A 71 -16.43 19.57 4.33
N ASN A 72 -17.09 18.55 4.88
CA ASN A 72 -17.61 18.59 6.24
C ASN A 72 -16.48 18.74 7.27
N ALA A 73 -15.42 17.95 7.13
CA ALA A 73 -14.26 18.01 8.00
C ALA A 73 -13.52 19.34 7.87
N LYS A 74 -13.46 19.93 6.67
CA LYS A 74 -12.90 21.24 6.43
C LYS A 74 -13.66 22.32 7.18
N ALA A 75 -14.99 22.34 7.11
CA ALA A 75 -15.80 23.29 7.86
C ALA A 75 -15.57 23.18 9.38
N LYS A 76 -15.52 21.95 9.92
CA LYS A 76 -15.20 21.70 11.33
C LYS A 76 -13.80 22.16 11.71
N TRP A 77 -12.80 21.81 10.88
CA TRP A 77 -11.41 22.20 11.09
C TRP A 77 -11.25 23.72 11.17
N GLU A 78 -11.83 24.47 10.24
CA GLU A 78 -11.78 25.94 10.23
C GLU A 78 -12.39 26.55 11.50
N ALA A 79 -13.46 25.94 12.04
CA ALA A 79 -14.10 26.42 13.27
C ALA A 79 -13.24 26.21 14.53
N GLN A 80 -12.43 25.14 14.58
CA GLN A 80 -11.70 24.76 15.80
C GLN A 80 -10.19 25.08 15.77
N LYS A 81 -9.56 25.19 14.58
CA LYS A 81 -8.09 25.25 14.46
C LYS A 81 -7.44 26.41 15.22
N ALA A 82 -8.13 27.54 15.35
CA ALA A 82 -7.66 28.70 16.09
C ALA A 82 -7.50 28.45 17.60
N GLN A 83 -8.16 27.43 18.14
CA GLN A 83 -8.12 27.05 19.56
C GLN A 83 -7.10 25.95 19.86
N LEU A 84 -6.48 25.38 18.81
CA LEU A 84 -5.54 24.27 18.93
C LEU A 84 -4.10 24.78 18.93
N PHE A 85 -3.27 24.19 19.80
CA PHE A 85 -1.82 24.38 19.75
C PHE A 85 -1.23 23.34 18.80
N LEU A 86 -0.76 23.80 17.63
CA LEU A 86 -0.28 22.95 16.54
C LEU A 86 1.19 23.23 16.24
N PRO A 87 1.98 22.22 15.83
CA PRO A 87 3.34 22.42 15.34
C PRO A 87 3.38 23.37 14.14
N LEU A 88 4.47 24.12 13.96
CA LEU A 88 4.61 25.12 12.89
C LEU A 88 4.43 24.54 11.48
N ASN A 89 4.82 23.29 11.27
CA ASN A 89 4.71 22.58 9.99
C ASN A 89 3.37 21.83 9.81
N PHE A 90 2.43 21.98 10.75
CA PHE A 90 1.12 21.35 10.68
C PHE A 90 0.18 22.18 9.80
N LYS A 91 0.02 21.77 8.54
CA LYS A 91 -0.86 22.41 7.55
C LYS A 91 -2.33 22.01 7.70
N ASP A 92 -3.22 22.82 7.13
CA ASP A 92 -4.67 22.59 7.17
C ASP A 92 -5.07 21.20 6.66
N ASN A 93 -4.51 20.71 5.56
CA ASN A 93 -4.86 19.37 5.04
C ASN A 93 -4.55 18.23 6.03
N HIS A 94 -3.55 18.38 6.91
CA HIS A 94 -3.30 17.42 7.99
C HIS A 94 -4.44 17.43 9.00
N GLY A 95 -4.86 18.63 9.42
CA GLY A 95 -5.95 18.83 10.36
C GLY A 95 -7.30 18.39 9.81
N ILE A 96 -7.57 18.66 8.54
CA ILE A 96 -8.80 18.23 7.84
C ILE A 96 -8.86 16.72 7.75
N ALA A 97 -7.79 16.04 7.33
CA ALA A 97 -7.76 14.58 7.24
C ALA A 97 -7.96 13.91 8.62
N LEU A 98 -7.32 14.46 9.67
CA LEU A 98 -7.51 13.98 11.04
C LEU A 98 -8.95 14.22 11.54
N THR A 99 -9.49 15.42 11.34
CA THR A 99 -10.86 15.79 11.71
C THR A 99 -11.89 14.91 10.99
N ALA A 100 -11.65 14.62 9.71
CA ALA A 100 -12.46 13.70 8.92
C ALA A 100 -12.44 12.31 9.56
N TYR A 101 -11.28 11.69 9.71
CA TYR A 101 -11.17 10.34 10.26
C TYR A 101 -11.87 10.20 11.62
N VAL A 102 -11.65 11.16 12.51
CA VAL A 102 -12.25 11.18 13.86
C VAL A 102 -13.77 11.38 13.81
N SER A 103 -14.28 12.30 13.00
CA SER A 103 -15.72 12.56 12.86
C SER A 103 -16.47 11.37 12.26
N GLU A 104 -15.86 10.72 11.26
CA GLU A 104 -16.43 9.54 10.60
C GLU A 104 -16.39 8.31 11.51
N TYR A 105 -15.35 8.17 12.33
CA TYR A 105 -15.31 7.17 13.40
C TYR A 105 -16.44 7.36 14.41
N GLN A 106 -16.65 8.57 14.92
CA GLN A 106 -17.66 8.83 15.95
C GLN A 106 -19.07 8.43 15.51
N GLN A 107 -19.36 8.61 14.22
CA GLN A 107 -20.65 8.31 13.61
C GLN A 107 -20.71 6.89 13.02
N GLN A 108 -19.61 6.12 13.05
CA GLN A 108 -19.47 4.81 12.40
C GLN A 108 -19.99 4.83 10.96
N THR A 109 -19.54 5.81 10.17
CA THR A 109 -20.09 6.05 8.84
C THR A 109 -19.61 5.00 7.83
N PRO A 110 -20.31 4.85 6.68
CA PRO A 110 -19.83 4.02 5.59
C PRO A 110 -18.42 4.39 5.10
N PHE A 111 -18.02 5.66 5.19
CA PHE A 111 -16.69 6.09 4.79
C PHE A 111 -15.62 5.52 5.71
N TYR A 112 -15.84 5.56 7.03
CA TYR A 112 -14.92 5.02 8.01
C TYR A 112 -14.65 3.53 7.75
N HIS A 113 -15.70 2.74 7.52
CA HIS A 113 -15.54 1.31 7.21
C HIS A 113 -14.84 1.09 5.87
N LEU A 114 -15.24 1.80 4.82
CA LEU A 114 -14.65 1.69 3.49
C LEU A 114 -13.15 2.02 3.48
N PHE A 115 -12.75 3.11 4.13
CA PHE A 115 -11.36 3.53 4.19
C PHE A 115 -10.48 2.51 4.94
N ASN A 116 -10.93 2.06 6.12
CA ASN A 116 -10.16 1.09 6.91
C ASN A 116 -10.05 -0.28 6.21
N GLU A 117 -11.11 -0.76 5.56
CA GLU A 117 -11.02 -2.00 4.77
C GLU A 117 -10.10 -1.84 3.54
N ALA A 118 -10.12 -0.68 2.89
CA ALA A 118 -9.19 -0.40 1.80
C ALA A 118 -7.73 -0.39 2.29
N VAL A 119 -7.45 0.20 3.46
CA VAL A 119 -6.12 0.22 4.09
C VAL A 119 -5.65 -1.21 4.41
N LYS A 120 -6.50 -2.02 5.05
CA LYS A 120 -6.23 -3.44 5.39
C LYS A 120 -5.87 -4.32 4.19
N MET A 121 -6.28 -3.94 2.99
CA MET A 121 -6.17 -4.77 1.79
C MET A 121 -5.17 -4.23 0.76
N ALA A 122 -4.88 -2.94 0.79
CA ALA A 122 -4.00 -2.29 -0.18
C ALA A 122 -2.53 -2.70 -0.04
N GLY A 123 -2.11 -3.22 1.12
CA GLY A 123 -0.75 -3.69 1.38
C GLY A 123 -0.45 -5.09 0.86
N LYS A 124 -1.43 -5.80 0.28
CA LYS A 124 -1.22 -7.12 -0.36
C LYS A 124 -0.13 -7.10 -1.43
N SER A 125 -0.02 -5.99 -2.16
CA SER A 125 1.06 -5.76 -3.12
C SER A 125 1.12 -4.29 -3.50
N ARG A 126 2.26 -3.85 -4.02
CA ARG A 126 2.36 -2.52 -4.64
C ARG A 126 1.33 -2.31 -5.76
N LYS A 127 0.97 -3.36 -6.51
CA LYS A 127 -0.06 -3.28 -7.56
C LYS A 127 -1.43 -2.96 -6.95
N ALA A 128 -1.81 -3.66 -5.87
CA ALA A 128 -3.06 -3.40 -5.16
C ALA A 128 -3.10 -1.95 -4.65
N TYR A 129 -2.01 -1.46 -4.05
CA TYR A 129 -1.89 -0.06 -3.66
C TYR A 129 -2.03 0.92 -4.85
N ILE A 130 -1.31 0.68 -5.95
CA ILE A 130 -1.31 1.63 -7.08
C ILE A 130 -2.69 1.70 -7.76
N TYR A 131 -3.32 0.56 -8.02
CA TYR A 131 -4.52 0.48 -8.86
C TYR A 131 -5.84 0.41 -8.09
N ASP A 132 -5.86 -0.21 -6.90
CA ASP A 132 -7.11 -0.50 -6.19
C ASP A 132 -7.34 0.45 -5.00
N PHE A 133 -6.27 1.01 -4.42
CA PHE A 133 -6.38 1.90 -3.26
C PHE A 133 -6.72 3.34 -3.68
N GLN A 134 -7.94 3.78 -3.38
CA GLN A 134 -8.50 5.07 -3.84
C GLN A 134 -8.25 6.24 -2.88
N PHE A 135 -7.53 6.02 -1.77
CA PHE A 135 -7.39 6.99 -0.68
C PHE A 135 -5.91 7.33 -0.41
N LYS A 136 -5.09 7.47 -1.45
CA LYS A 136 -3.64 7.70 -1.35
C LYS A 136 -3.34 9.04 -0.68
N ALA A 137 -4.02 10.11 -1.09
CA ALA A 137 -3.80 11.43 -0.52
C ALA A 137 -4.38 11.54 0.89
N PHE A 138 -5.57 10.99 1.12
CA PHE A 138 -6.17 10.94 2.45
C PHE A 138 -5.29 10.18 3.45
N HIS A 139 -4.80 8.99 3.07
CA HIS A 139 -3.87 8.19 3.88
C HIS A 139 -2.58 8.95 4.19
N PHE A 140 -1.98 9.61 3.18
CA PHE A 140 -0.78 10.43 3.37
C PHE A 140 -1.01 11.54 4.40
N TYR A 141 -2.07 12.34 4.24
CA TYR A 141 -2.32 13.46 5.15
C TYR A 141 -2.64 12.99 6.57
N LEU A 142 -3.40 11.90 6.73
CA LEU A 142 -3.70 11.32 8.04
C LEU A 142 -2.43 10.81 8.73
N THR A 143 -1.61 10.04 8.01
CA THR A 143 -0.32 9.53 8.50
C THR A 143 0.61 10.68 8.91
N ARG A 144 0.69 11.71 8.06
CA ARG A 144 1.53 12.88 8.34
C ARG A 144 1.03 13.68 9.53
N ALA A 145 -0.29 13.84 9.68
CA ALA A 145 -0.88 14.51 10.84
C ALA A 145 -0.49 13.81 12.15
N LEU A 146 -0.61 12.48 12.18
CA LEU A 146 -0.17 11.65 13.31
C LEU A 146 1.31 11.85 13.62
N GLN A 147 2.19 11.75 12.61
CA GLN A 147 3.63 11.93 12.79
C GLN A 147 4.00 13.29 13.38
N LEU A 148 3.32 14.36 12.96
CA LEU A 148 3.58 15.71 13.45
C LEU A 148 3.07 15.96 14.88
N LEU A 149 2.00 15.25 15.29
CA LEU A 149 1.39 15.39 16.62
C LEU A 149 1.97 14.42 17.66
N ARG A 150 2.78 13.44 17.24
CA ARG A 150 3.47 12.50 18.14
C ARG A 150 4.34 13.26 19.14
N ARG A 151 4.38 12.76 20.37
CA ARG A 151 5.27 13.22 21.46
C ARG A 151 6.38 12.19 21.70
N PRO A 152 7.47 12.57 22.40
CA PRO A 152 8.47 11.60 22.85
C PRO A 152 7.81 10.46 23.65
N CYS A 153 8.24 9.21 23.43
CA CYS A 153 7.56 8.08 24.03
C CYS A 153 7.63 8.07 25.57
N GLU A 154 8.69 8.64 26.15
CA GLU A 154 8.85 8.81 27.60
C GLU A 154 7.69 9.60 28.23
N GLU A 155 7.08 10.51 27.48
CA GLU A 155 5.88 11.25 27.89
C GLU A 155 4.59 10.45 27.64
N SER A 156 4.57 9.58 26.63
CA SER A 156 3.40 8.81 26.19
C SER A 156 3.14 7.53 26.99
N TYR A 157 4.18 6.80 27.45
CA TYR A 157 4.06 5.50 28.14
C TYR A 157 3.15 5.51 29.38
N LYS A 158 2.90 6.69 29.95
CA LYS A 158 2.05 6.86 31.14
C LYS A 158 0.55 6.70 30.84
N ASN A 159 0.15 6.74 29.57
CA ASN A 159 -1.25 6.66 29.18
C ASN A 159 -1.59 5.25 28.72
N VAL A 160 -2.22 4.48 29.61
CA VAL A 160 -2.84 3.20 29.26
C VAL A 160 -4.17 3.50 28.56
N VAL A 161 -4.40 2.83 27.43
CA VAL A 161 -5.66 2.93 26.69
C VAL A 161 -6.19 1.53 26.40
N TYR A 162 -7.49 1.45 26.18
CA TYR A 162 -8.21 0.20 26.08
C TYR A 162 -9.02 0.14 24.80
N ARG A 163 -9.14 -1.07 24.25
CA ARG A 163 -10.00 -1.35 23.11
C ARG A 163 -10.68 -2.70 23.31
N ILE A 164 -11.99 -2.75 23.08
CA ILE A 164 -12.69 -4.02 22.92
C ILE A 164 -12.47 -4.49 21.48
N SER A 165 -12.13 -5.77 21.34
CA SER A 165 -12.11 -6.44 20.06
C SER A 165 -13.02 -7.66 20.11
N GLN A 166 -13.76 -7.90 19.02
CA GLN A 166 -14.59 -9.09 18.86
C GLN A 166 -13.74 -10.21 18.30
N ASP A 167 -13.77 -11.39 18.92
CA ASP A 167 -13.16 -12.61 18.41
C ASP A 167 -11.69 -12.46 17.96
N THR A 168 -10.93 -11.62 18.67
CA THR A 168 -9.53 -11.38 18.33
C THR A 168 -8.62 -12.41 18.94
N SER A 169 -7.92 -13.15 18.10
CA SER A 169 -6.95 -14.16 18.57
C SER A 169 -5.53 -13.72 18.28
N PHE A 170 -4.61 -14.13 19.14
CA PHE A 170 -3.17 -13.94 18.94
C PHE A 170 -2.47 -15.29 19.07
N THR A 171 -1.66 -15.64 18.07
CA THR A 171 -0.84 -16.85 18.11
C THR A 171 0.53 -16.51 18.67
N PHE A 172 0.81 -17.01 19.88
CA PHE A 172 2.11 -16.81 20.52
C PHE A 172 3.19 -17.62 19.79
N GLY A 173 4.30 -16.97 19.48
CA GLY A 173 5.48 -17.53 18.80
C GLY A 173 6.77 -17.00 19.40
N GLU A 174 7.86 -16.98 18.63
CA GLU A 174 9.18 -16.60 19.14
C GLU A 174 9.26 -15.11 19.54
N LEU A 175 8.71 -14.22 18.73
CA LEU A 175 8.81 -12.76 18.96
C LEU A 175 7.62 -12.20 19.75
N ASN A 176 6.44 -12.84 19.66
CA ASN A 176 5.20 -12.34 20.26
C ASN A 176 4.94 -10.85 19.94
N GLN A 177 5.16 -10.45 18.69
CA GLN A 177 4.96 -9.07 18.24
C GLN A 177 3.73 -8.97 17.35
N ALA A 178 3.08 -7.81 17.43
CA ALA A 178 1.95 -7.48 16.59
C ALA A 178 1.93 -6.00 16.24
N ARG A 179 1.15 -5.69 15.20
CA ARG A 179 0.80 -4.35 14.76
C ARG A 179 -0.71 -4.27 14.60
N LEU A 180 -1.22 -3.06 14.69
CA LEU A 180 -2.64 -2.81 14.46
C LEU A 180 -2.86 -2.58 12.96
N SER A 181 -3.78 -3.35 12.38
CA SER A 181 -4.08 -3.33 10.94
C SER A 181 -4.85 -2.10 10.46
N ASN A 182 -5.27 -1.23 11.40
CA ASN A 182 -5.98 0.02 11.14
C ASN A 182 -5.48 1.13 12.05
N PHE A 183 -5.71 2.38 11.64
CA PHE A 183 -5.62 3.52 12.55
C PHE A 183 -6.60 3.25 13.70
N THR A 184 -6.08 3.04 14.89
CA THR A 184 -6.85 2.40 15.95
C THR A 184 -7.29 3.41 16.99
N MET A 185 -8.59 3.56 17.15
CA MET A 185 -9.18 4.33 18.25
C MET A 185 -9.22 3.48 19.52
N ALA A 186 -8.73 4.04 20.62
CA ALA A 186 -8.68 3.43 21.94
C ALA A 186 -9.05 4.45 23.03
N TYR A 187 -9.61 3.96 24.14
CA TYR A 187 -10.26 4.77 25.17
C TYR A 187 -9.47 4.73 26.47
N SER A 188 -9.43 5.83 27.21
CA SER A 188 -8.74 5.85 28.52
C SER A 188 -9.44 5.01 29.62
N ALA A 189 -10.76 4.82 29.51
CA ALA A 189 -11.52 4.04 30.48
C ALA A 189 -11.48 2.55 30.13
N LYS A 190 -11.13 1.69 31.11
CA LYS A 190 -11.20 0.23 30.92
C LYS A 190 -12.67 -0.16 30.72
N PRO A 191 -13.03 -0.73 29.56
CA PRO A 191 -14.40 -1.09 29.28
C PRO A 191 -14.82 -2.32 30.09
N GLN A 192 -16.10 -2.43 30.40
CA GLN A 192 -16.69 -3.65 30.93
C GLN A 192 -17.09 -4.56 29.77
N THR A 193 -16.63 -5.81 29.77
CA THR A 193 -17.05 -6.80 28.78
C THR A 193 -18.45 -7.31 29.13
N VAL A 194 -19.34 -7.31 28.14
CA VAL A 194 -20.71 -7.82 28.30
C VAL A 194 -20.82 -9.27 27.82
N ASP A 195 -19.85 -9.71 27.00
CA ASP A 195 -19.82 -11.01 26.33
C ASP A 195 -18.47 -11.71 26.59
N GLU A 196 -18.49 -13.04 26.75
CA GLU A 196 -17.30 -13.88 26.92
C GLU A 196 -16.40 -13.90 25.66
N GLN A 197 -16.95 -13.57 24.50
CA GLN A 197 -16.23 -13.45 23.22
C GLN A 197 -15.48 -12.12 23.06
N GLN A 198 -15.78 -11.13 23.91
CA GLN A 198 -15.12 -9.84 23.89
C GLN A 198 -13.77 -9.92 24.58
N ILE A 199 -12.72 -9.55 23.84
CA ILE A 199 -11.36 -9.49 24.36
C ILE A 199 -11.00 -8.03 24.58
N VAL A 200 -10.54 -7.71 25.78
CA VAL A 200 -10.01 -6.37 26.10
C VAL A 200 -8.53 -6.34 25.75
N LEU A 201 -8.17 -5.41 24.88
CA LEU A 201 -6.79 -5.04 24.62
C LEU A 201 -6.40 -3.91 25.57
N THR A 202 -5.45 -4.17 26.45
CA THR A 202 -4.79 -3.15 27.27
C THR A 202 -3.55 -2.68 26.53
N ILE A 203 -3.53 -1.44 26.06
CA ILE A 203 -2.52 -0.93 25.12
C ILE A 203 -1.71 0.17 25.79
N HIS A 204 -0.39 -0.03 25.84
CA HIS A 204 0.59 0.98 26.23
C HIS A 204 1.26 1.51 24.96
N THR A 205 0.74 2.62 24.43
CA THR A 205 1.19 3.21 23.16
C THR A 205 2.23 4.32 23.37
N CYS A 206 3.27 4.31 22.55
CA CYS A 206 4.24 5.39 22.40
C CYS A 206 3.76 6.47 21.42
N PHE A 207 3.17 6.02 20.30
CA PHE A 207 2.93 6.86 19.13
C PHE A 207 1.48 7.28 18.96
N GLY A 208 0.60 6.87 19.86
CA GLY A 208 -0.79 7.29 19.92
C GLY A 208 -0.90 8.78 20.26
N ILE A 209 -1.86 9.45 19.63
CA ILE A 209 -2.16 10.86 19.86
C ILE A 209 -3.53 11.02 20.51
N ALA A 210 -3.64 11.90 21.50
CA ALA A 210 -4.94 12.27 22.06
C ALA A 210 -5.71 13.10 21.02
N VAL A 211 -6.90 12.63 20.66
CA VAL A 211 -7.75 13.24 19.62
C VAL A 211 -9.02 13.87 20.18
N GLU A 212 -9.19 13.86 21.51
CA GLU A 212 -10.33 14.48 22.23
C GLU A 212 -10.66 15.91 21.77
N LYS A 213 -9.65 16.73 21.47
CA LYS A 213 -9.82 18.12 21.01
C LYS A 213 -10.38 18.26 19.59
N PHE A 214 -10.47 17.16 18.85
CA PHE A 214 -11.04 17.11 17.50
C PHE A 214 -12.49 16.58 17.51
N PHE A 215 -13.04 16.26 18.70
CA PHE A 215 -14.42 15.84 18.89
C PHE A 215 -15.28 17.01 19.35
N ASP A 216 -16.55 17.00 18.92
CA ASP A 216 -17.57 17.96 19.35
C ASP A 216 -18.09 17.70 20.79
N LYS A 217 -17.62 16.64 21.48
CA LYS A 217 -18.10 16.21 22.81
C LYS A 217 -16.95 15.98 23.80
N GLU A 218 -17.03 16.62 24.95
CA GLU A 218 -15.96 16.70 25.97
C GLU A 218 -15.79 15.47 26.89
N ASN A 219 -16.50 14.36 26.68
CA ASN A 219 -16.66 13.36 27.75
C ASN A 219 -15.74 12.14 27.68
N GLU A 220 -15.13 11.83 26.52
CA GLU A 220 -14.29 10.63 26.37
C GLU A 220 -12.89 10.98 25.87
N LYS A 221 -11.88 10.66 26.68
CA LYS A 221 -10.48 10.75 26.25
C LYS A 221 -10.16 9.58 25.33
N ILE A 222 -10.02 9.90 24.06
CA ILE A 222 -9.77 8.95 22.98
C ILE A 222 -8.37 9.19 22.40
N THR A 223 -7.65 8.10 22.19
CA THR A 223 -6.33 8.07 21.57
C THR A 223 -6.40 7.38 20.22
N LEU A 224 -5.84 8.02 19.20
CA LEU A 224 -5.67 7.46 17.86
C LEU A 224 -4.26 6.91 17.73
N ILE A 225 -4.15 5.60 17.49
CA ILE A 225 -2.89 4.85 17.39
C ILE A 225 -2.55 4.60 15.91
N PRO A 226 -1.32 4.90 15.46
CA PRO A 226 -0.91 4.67 14.07
C PRO A 226 -0.69 3.17 13.76
N LEU A 227 -0.83 2.83 12.48
CA LEU A 227 -0.64 1.47 11.90
C LEU A 227 0.77 0.91 12.08
N SER A 228 1.76 1.79 12.13
CA SER A 228 3.17 1.43 12.07
C SER A 228 3.74 1.04 13.44
N GLU A 229 3.02 1.29 14.53
CA GLU A 229 3.51 0.97 15.88
C GLU A 229 3.58 -0.54 16.12
N VAL A 230 4.74 -0.99 16.62
CA VAL A 230 5.00 -2.40 16.94
C VAL A 230 4.83 -2.63 18.44
N PHE A 231 4.00 -3.60 18.78
CA PHE A 231 3.70 -3.99 20.15
C PHE A 231 4.28 -5.37 20.48
N GLN A 232 4.84 -5.48 21.68
CA GLN A 232 5.06 -6.75 22.35
C GLN A 232 3.74 -7.21 22.96
N VAL A 233 3.29 -8.41 22.63
CA VAL A 233 2.02 -8.97 23.07
C VAL A 233 2.25 -9.96 24.20
N SER A 234 1.43 -9.85 25.24
CA SER A 234 1.39 -10.78 26.37
C SER A 234 -0.06 -10.98 26.82
N ARG A 235 -0.32 -12.03 27.59
CA ARG A 235 -1.64 -12.32 28.16
C ARG A 235 -1.83 -11.60 29.50
N GLU A 236 -3.03 -11.06 29.75
CA GLU A 236 -3.39 -10.51 31.07
C GLU A 236 -3.74 -11.66 32.03
N GLY A 237 -2.73 -12.19 32.71
CA GLY A 237 -2.89 -13.33 33.63
C GLY A 237 -3.40 -14.58 32.91
N ASP A 238 -4.41 -15.22 33.48
CA ASP A 238 -5.06 -16.41 32.91
C ASP A 238 -6.25 -16.07 31.99
N SER A 239 -6.54 -14.79 31.77
CA SER A 239 -7.67 -14.36 30.93
C SER A 239 -7.32 -14.37 29.43
N ASN A 240 -8.34 -14.29 28.56
CA ASN A 240 -8.12 -14.12 27.12
C ASN A 240 -7.73 -12.68 26.73
N ASN A 241 -7.71 -11.74 27.68
CA ASN A 241 -7.30 -10.36 27.43
C ASN A 241 -5.82 -10.29 27.08
N LEU A 242 -5.49 -9.32 26.23
CA LEU A 242 -4.12 -9.12 25.75
C LEU A 242 -3.58 -7.77 26.23
N ILE A 243 -2.32 -7.77 26.61
CA ILE A 243 -1.55 -6.56 26.90
C ILE A 243 -0.60 -6.33 25.72
N LEU A 244 -0.74 -5.16 25.10
CA LEU A 244 0.09 -4.69 24.00
C LEU A 244 1.02 -3.60 24.53
N GLN A 245 2.28 -3.94 24.73
CA GLN A 245 3.31 -3.01 25.18
C GLN A 245 4.07 -2.46 23.98
N SER A 246 4.04 -1.15 23.74
CA SER A 246 4.82 -0.56 22.65
C SER A 246 6.31 -0.87 22.80
N THR A 247 6.94 -1.25 21.70
CA THR A 247 8.39 -1.47 21.61
C THR A 247 9.19 -0.19 21.36
N ASN A 248 8.51 0.98 21.31
CA ASN A 248 9.08 2.26 20.91
C ASN A 248 9.73 2.21 19.52
N LYS A 249 9.19 1.38 18.63
CA LYS A 249 9.63 1.24 17.25
C LYS A 249 8.42 1.24 16.34
N THR A 250 8.61 1.82 15.16
CA THR A 250 7.67 1.68 14.07
C THR A 250 8.22 0.71 13.03
N CYS A 251 7.31 0.06 12.32
CA CYS A 251 7.63 -0.70 11.12
C CYS A 251 6.57 -0.47 10.07
N SER A 252 7.04 -0.34 8.83
CA SER A 252 6.21 -0.24 7.66
C SER A 252 6.72 -1.21 6.61
N HIS A 253 5.81 -1.98 6.01
CA HIS A 253 6.10 -2.82 4.87
C HIS A 253 6.32 -2.01 3.59
N TYR A 254 5.91 -0.75 3.56
CA TYR A 254 6.06 0.14 2.42
C TYR A 254 6.85 1.39 2.78
N GLU A 255 7.73 1.82 1.87
CA GLU A 255 8.40 3.11 1.98
C GLU A 255 8.30 3.81 0.63
N CYS A 256 7.50 4.87 0.55
CA CYS A 256 7.31 5.68 -0.65
C CYS A 256 6.80 4.88 -1.86
N ALA A 257 5.83 3.99 -1.63
CA ALA A 257 5.31 3.06 -2.63
C ALA A 257 4.80 3.75 -3.90
N PHE A 258 4.17 4.92 -3.75
CA PHE A 258 3.68 5.73 -4.87
C PHE A 258 4.79 6.12 -5.85
N LEU A 259 5.98 6.41 -5.32
CA LEU A 259 7.14 6.83 -6.10
C LEU A 259 8.00 5.68 -6.63
N GLY A 260 7.55 4.43 -6.43
CA GLY A 260 8.31 3.24 -6.82
C GLY A 260 9.25 2.73 -5.73
N GLY A 261 9.07 3.16 -4.48
CA GLY A 261 9.82 2.61 -3.36
C GLY A 261 9.49 1.14 -3.08
N ASN A 262 10.36 0.51 -2.32
CA ASN A 262 10.40 -0.95 -2.14
C ASN A 262 9.47 -1.41 -1.02
N GLN A 263 9.08 -2.68 -1.09
CA GLN A 263 8.52 -3.39 0.05
C GLN A 263 9.65 -3.76 1.00
N ILE A 264 9.50 -3.43 2.28
CA ILE A 264 10.42 -3.74 3.37
C ILE A 264 9.83 -4.91 4.14
N ILE A 265 10.67 -5.84 4.59
CA ILE A 265 10.21 -6.87 5.52
C ILE A 265 10.42 -6.36 6.94
N CYS A 266 9.37 -6.42 7.76
CA CYS A 266 9.45 -6.16 9.19
C CYS A 266 10.19 -7.29 9.92
N HIS A 267 11.50 -7.43 9.66
CA HIS A 267 12.38 -8.30 10.44
C HIS A 267 13.06 -7.49 11.54
N PHE A 268 12.56 -7.58 12.77
CA PHE A 268 13.34 -7.15 13.93
C PHE A 268 14.15 -8.33 14.46
N TYR A 269 15.36 -8.52 13.91
CA TYR A 269 16.43 -9.05 14.74
C TYR A 269 16.81 -7.95 15.75
N SER A 270 16.96 -8.33 17.01
CA SER A 270 17.47 -7.46 18.07
C SER A 270 18.68 -6.67 17.56
N SER A 271 18.65 -5.37 17.80
CA SER A 271 19.68 -4.40 17.43
C SER A 271 21.11 -4.91 17.69
N SER A 272 21.80 -5.31 16.63
CA SER A 272 23.24 -5.16 16.48
C SER A 272 23.65 -5.37 15.02
N SER A 273 24.36 -4.39 14.47
CA SER A 273 24.98 -4.34 13.14
C SER A 273 24.08 -3.95 11.95
N SER A 274 24.28 -2.71 11.50
CA SER A 274 24.07 -2.32 10.12
C SER A 274 24.92 -3.22 9.22
N SER A 275 24.28 -4.19 8.55
CA SER A 275 24.91 -4.98 7.52
C SER A 275 24.02 -4.94 6.28
N SER A 276 24.45 -4.18 5.29
CA SER A 276 23.90 -4.22 3.94
C SER A 276 24.06 -5.63 3.36
N LEU A 277 23.00 -6.42 3.40
CA LEU A 277 22.94 -7.70 2.69
C LEU A 277 22.61 -7.43 1.22
N CYS A 278 23.65 -7.29 0.40
CA CYS A 278 23.54 -7.50 -1.03
C CYS A 278 23.31 -8.99 -1.27
N LEU A 279 22.07 -9.37 -1.64
CA LEU A 279 21.79 -10.69 -2.19
C LEU A 279 22.31 -10.75 -3.63
N SER A 280 23.49 -11.34 -3.82
CA SER A 280 23.95 -11.77 -5.14
C SER A 280 23.59 -13.24 -5.35
N SER A 281 22.75 -13.49 -6.36
CA SER A 281 22.40 -14.81 -6.88
C SER A 281 23.65 -15.54 -7.37
N SER A 282 24.03 -16.64 -6.71
CA SER A 282 25.08 -17.54 -7.18
C SER A 282 24.50 -18.62 -8.08
N SER A 283 24.85 -18.61 -9.36
CA SER A 283 24.71 -19.77 -10.25
C SER A 283 26.05 -20.09 -10.93
N LEU A 284 26.70 -21.13 -10.40
CA LEU A 284 27.64 -22.10 -11.00
C LEU A 284 29.02 -21.63 -11.56
N PRO A 285 30.02 -22.55 -11.59
CA PRO A 285 31.44 -22.21 -11.58
C PRO A 285 32.09 -22.29 -12.97
N SER A 286 33.06 -21.42 -13.24
CA SER A 286 34.12 -21.71 -14.20
C SER A 286 35.42 -20.96 -13.88
N SER A 287 36.45 -21.78 -13.66
CA SER A 287 37.87 -21.61 -13.96
C SER A 287 38.47 -20.20 -14.07
N SER A 288 39.43 -19.96 -13.17
CA SER A 288 40.70 -19.26 -13.39
C SER A 288 40.65 -17.90 -14.09
N SER A 289 40.81 -16.82 -13.33
CA SER A 289 41.92 -15.87 -13.46
C SER A 289 41.70 -14.66 -12.55
N SER A 290 42.79 -14.19 -11.96
CA SER A 290 42.94 -13.07 -11.03
C SER A 290 42.11 -11.83 -11.38
N SER A 291 41.44 -11.21 -10.41
CA SER A 291 40.91 -9.85 -10.56
C SER A 291 41.03 -9.08 -9.25
N LEU A 292 41.77 -7.98 -9.34
CA LEU A 292 42.02 -6.97 -8.32
C LEU A 292 40.72 -6.24 -7.95
N PHE A 293 40.42 -6.15 -6.66
CA PHE A 293 39.33 -5.32 -6.14
C PHE A 293 39.79 -3.86 -6.02
N PHE A 294 39.20 -2.96 -6.80
CA PHE A 294 39.24 -1.52 -6.56
C PHE A 294 37.98 -1.09 -5.81
N CYS A 295 38.11 -0.75 -4.52
CA CYS A 295 37.07 -0.05 -3.76
C CYS A 295 37.26 1.46 -3.96
N PHE A 296 36.32 2.13 -4.65
CA PHE A 296 36.23 3.59 -4.61
C PHE A 296 35.35 4.02 -3.45
N LEU A 297 35.96 4.63 -2.43
CA LEU A 297 35.27 5.49 -1.47
C LEU A 297 34.99 6.84 -2.14
N SER A 298 33.79 7.39 -1.96
CA SER A 298 33.53 8.80 -2.25
C SER A 298 32.48 9.36 -1.29
N SER A 299 32.84 10.45 -0.62
CA SER A 299 31.96 11.37 0.12
C SER A 299 32.45 12.81 -0.21
N PRO A 300 31.76 13.91 0.17
CA PRO A 300 31.06 14.74 -0.81
C PRO A 300 31.49 16.23 -0.82
N SER A 301 31.25 16.97 -1.92
CA SER A 301 31.19 18.45 -1.89
C SER A 301 30.59 19.11 -3.14
N SER A 302 29.45 19.81 -2.94
CA SER A 302 29.01 21.14 -3.43
C SER A 302 29.09 21.61 -4.91
N LEU A 303 27.89 21.78 -5.55
CA LEU A 303 27.27 22.91 -6.33
C LEU A 303 28.07 23.77 -7.37
N PRO A 304 27.44 24.50 -8.36
CA PRO A 304 25.99 24.74 -8.65
C PRO A 304 25.50 24.76 -10.15
N SER A 305 24.16 24.71 -10.28
CA SER A 305 23.18 25.37 -11.22
C SER A 305 23.20 25.32 -12.77
N SER A 306 22.11 24.72 -13.31
CA SER A 306 21.24 25.07 -14.49
C SER A 306 21.62 24.61 -15.92
N PRO A 307 20.66 24.53 -16.88
CA PRO A 307 19.27 24.07 -16.85
C PRO A 307 18.97 22.89 -17.82
N LEU A 308 17.76 22.32 -17.70
CA LEU A 308 17.19 21.20 -18.49
C LEU A 308 16.98 21.53 -19.99
N PRO A 309 16.89 20.51 -20.87
CA PRO A 309 15.56 20.13 -21.36
C PRO A 309 15.32 18.59 -21.44
N SER A 310 14.04 18.23 -21.58
CA SER A 310 13.45 16.88 -21.54
C SER A 310 13.29 16.25 -22.97
N PRO A 311 12.71 15.04 -23.16
CA PRO A 311 13.37 13.85 -23.74
C PRO A 311 12.80 13.42 -25.13
N PRO A 312 13.37 12.42 -25.84
CA PRO A 312 12.93 11.02 -25.66
C PRO A 312 14.03 9.96 -25.95
N LEU A 313 14.25 9.02 -25.02
CA LEU A 313 15.06 7.80 -25.26
C LEU A 313 14.27 6.59 -24.75
N LEU A 314 13.33 6.14 -25.58
CA LEU A 314 12.62 4.87 -25.38
C LEU A 314 12.68 3.97 -26.63
N PHE A 315 13.71 4.14 -27.47
CA PHE A 315 13.84 3.40 -28.74
C PHE A 315 15.10 2.54 -28.86
N LEU A 316 15.94 2.45 -27.81
CA LEU A 316 17.23 1.76 -27.91
C LEU A 316 17.34 0.43 -27.14
N PHE A 317 16.23 -0.14 -26.66
CA PHE A 317 16.25 -1.40 -25.89
C PHE A 317 15.66 -2.62 -26.60
N VAL A 318 15.23 -2.50 -27.86
CA VAL A 318 14.60 -3.63 -28.61
C VAL A 318 15.53 -4.27 -29.65
N LEU A 319 16.74 -3.73 -29.87
CA LEU A 319 17.61 -4.17 -30.97
C LEU A 319 18.81 -5.05 -30.58
N LEU A 320 18.87 -5.59 -29.36
CA LEU A 320 20.00 -6.42 -28.89
C LEU A 320 19.67 -7.89 -28.60
N LEU A 321 18.49 -8.37 -28.99
CA LEU A 321 18.22 -9.80 -29.05
C LEU A 321 17.89 -10.15 -30.49
N LEU A 322 18.66 -11.10 -31.05
CA LEU A 322 18.55 -11.73 -32.38
C LEU A 322 19.69 -11.35 -33.34
N SER A 323 20.90 -11.80 -33.01
CA SER A 323 21.88 -12.22 -34.04
C SER A 323 21.95 -13.76 -34.02
N PRO A 324 21.88 -14.45 -35.17
CA PRO A 324 21.68 -15.89 -35.24
C PRO A 324 23.02 -16.64 -35.19
N SER A 325 23.16 -17.62 -34.30
CA SER A 325 24.24 -18.62 -34.36
C SER A 325 23.64 -20.01 -34.17
N SER A 326 23.42 -20.68 -35.30
CA SER A 326 23.44 -22.14 -35.54
C SER A 326 23.12 -23.11 -34.38
N ALA A 327 21.96 -23.77 -34.46
CA ALA A 327 21.83 -25.24 -34.56
C ALA A 327 20.38 -25.68 -34.30
N PHE A 328 19.76 -26.33 -35.29
CA PHE A 328 18.54 -27.14 -35.10
C PHE A 328 18.90 -28.42 -34.32
N PRO A 329 18.02 -28.92 -33.46
CA PRO A 329 17.30 -30.13 -33.88
C PRO A 329 15.82 -30.21 -33.43
N SER A 330 15.05 -30.88 -34.30
CA SER A 330 13.85 -31.70 -34.05
C SER A 330 12.58 -31.10 -33.45
N LEU A 331 11.53 -31.16 -34.29
CA LEU A 331 10.11 -30.93 -34.02
C LEU A 331 9.55 -31.70 -32.82
N LEU A 332 8.72 -31.02 -32.02
CA LEU A 332 7.57 -31.58 -31.30
C LEU A 332 6.37 -30.62 -31.47
N PRO A 333 5.13 -31.12 -31.69
CA PRO A 333 3.99 -30.26 -32.00
C PRO A 333 3.41 -29.63 -30.73
N LEU A 334 3.14 -28.32 -30.75
CA LEU A 334 2.32 -27.66 -29.74
C LEU A 334 0.82 -27.90 -29.99
N PRO A 335 0.01 -28.12 -28.94
CA PRO A 335 -1.42 -28.39 -29.07
C PRO A 335 -2.20 -27.13 -29.50
N SER A 336 -3.21 -27.36 -30.33
CA SER A 336 -4.08 -26.42 -31.04
C SER A 336 -5.04 -25.59 -30.17
N LEU A 337 -4.69 -25.27 -28.91
CA LEU A 337 -5.64 -24.61 -27.98
C LEU A 337 -5.41 -23.11 -27.74
N PHE A 338 -4.38 -22.48 -28.31
CA PHE A 338 -4.04 -21.08 -28.00
C PHE A 338 -4.37 -20.04 -29.08
N LEU A 339 -4.94 -20.44 -30.23
CA LEU A 339 -5.24 -19.48 -31.30
C LEU A 339 -6.49 -18.61 -31.06
N HIS A 340 -7.36 -18.96 -30.11
CA HIS A 340 -8.64 -18.25 -29.92
C HIS A 340 -8.62 -17.09 -28.92
N LEU A 341 -7.46 -16.77 -28.32
CA LEU A 341 -7.33 -15.71 -27.32
C LEU A 341 -6.43 -14.54 -27.75
N LEU A 342 -5.98 -14.52 -29.00
CA LEU A 342 -5.18 -13.41 -29.50
C LEU A 342 -6.07 -12.31 -30.09
N PRO A 343 -5.86 -11.03 -29.73
CA PRO A 343 -6.58 -9.91 -30.33
C PRO A 343 -6.32 -9.89 -31.84
N PHE A 344 -7.34 -9.54 -32.63
CA PHE A 344 -7.34 -9.62 -34.09
C PHE A 344 -6.16 -8.86 -34.73
N SER A 345 -5.69 -7.79 -34.11
CA SER A 345 -4.51 -7.02 -34.52
C SER A 345 -3.20 -7.81 -34.44
N LEU A 346 -3.04 -8.65 -33.41
CA LEU A 346 -1.84 -9.46 -33.23
C LEU A 346 -1.85 -10.68 -34.15
N LEU A 347 -3.04 -11.25 -34.39
CA LEU A 347 -3.21 -12.34 -35.34
C LEU A 347 -2.91 -11.87 -36.78
N LEU A 348 -3.37 -10.68 -37.16
CA LEU A 348 -3.07 -10.06 -38.46
C LEU A 348 -1.59 -9.73 -38.61
N PHE A 349 -0.94 -9.24 -37.53
CA PHE A 349 0.50 -8.96 -37.52
C PHE A 349 1.34 -10.23 -37.72
N LEU A 350 0.99 -11.33 -37.04
CA LEU A 350 1.65 -12.62 -37.17
C LEU A 350 1.44 -13.23 -38.57
N LEU A 351 0.25 -13.08 -39.15
CA LEU A 351 -0.07 -13.56 -40.51
C LEU A 351 0.68 -12.78 -41.58
N LEU A 352 0.76 -11.45 -41.46
CA LEU A 352 1.55 -10.60 -42.35
C LEU A 352 3.03 -10.93 -42.22
N PHE A 353 3.54 -11.07 -41.01
CA PHE A 353 4.94 -11.45 -40.77
C PHE A 353 5.29 -12.81 -41.42
N PHE A 354 4.41 -13.80 -41.28
CA PHE A 354 4.59 -15.11 -41.93
C PHE A 354 4.53 -15.03 -43.46
N LEU A 355 3.57 -14.30 -44.02
CA LEU A 355 3.45 -14.13 -45.48
C LEU A 355 4.68 -13.43 -46.08
N PHE A 356 5.21 -12.41 -45.41
CA PHE A 356 6.41 -11.69 -45.90
C PHE A 356 7.72 -12.46 -45.70
N SER A 357 7.81 -13.30 -44.67
CA SER A 357 8.98 -14.17 -44.45
C SER A 357 9.09 -15.31 -45.46
N SER A 358 7.96 -15.72 -46.06
CA SER A 358 7.87 -16.85 -47.00
C SER A 358 8.32 -16.50 -48.43
N SER A 359 8.49 -15.22 -48.76
CA SER A 359 8.73 -14.75 -50.14
C SER A 359 10.10 -14.12 -50.36
N CYS A 360 11.05 -14.26 -49.43
CA CYS A 360 12.33 -13.56 -49.52
C CYS A 360 13.49 -14.48 -49.96
N ILE A 361 14.09 -14.15 -51.11
CA ILE A 361 15.18 -14.91 -51.75
C ILE A 361 16.57 -14.50 -51.20
N SER A 362 16.68 -13.41 -50.41
CA SER A 362 17.92 -13.06 -49.70
C SER A 362 17.71 -12.10 -48.52
N PRO A 363 18.59 -12.12 -47.48
CA PRO A 363 18.43 -11.35 -46.24
C PRO A 363 18.53 -9.83 -46.39
N THR A 364 19.25 -9.32 -47.41
CA THR A 364 19.34 -7.87 -47.67
C THR A 364 18.06 -7.29 -48.26
N SER A 365 17.29 -8.11 -48.98
CA SER A 365 16.00 -7.72 -49.57
C SER A 365 14.87 -7.63 -48.53
N CYS A 366 14.99 -8.38 -47.43
CA CYS A 366 14.01 -8.39 -46.32
C CYS A 366 13.94 -7.05 -45.58
N SER A 367 15.09 -6.39 -45.38
CA SER A 367 15.15 -5.17 -44.58
C SER A 367 14.47 -3.98 -45.27
N ILE A 368 14.54 -3.91 -46.61
CA ILE A 368 13.96 -2.80 -47.37
C ILE A 368 12.44 -2.95 -47.53
N ILE A 369 11.95 -4.18 -47.74
CA ILE A 369 10.52 -4.46 -47.92
C ILE A 369 9.75 -4.29 -46.59
N CYS A 370 10.32 -4.74 -45.46
CA CYS A 370 9.72 -4.52 -44.13
C CYS A 370 9.69 -3.02 -43.75
N SER A 371 10.71 -2.24 -44.10
CA SER A 371 10.76 -0.81 -43.78
C SER A 371 9.78 0.03 -44.60
N LEU A 372 9.58 -0.28 -45.90
CA LEU A 372 8.59 0.42 -46.73
C LEU A 372 7.15 -0.02 -46.43
N GLY A 373 6.93 -1.28 -46.07
CA GLY A 373 5.58 -1.78 -45.71
C GLY A 373 5.05 -1.21 -44.39
N LEU A 374 5.92 -0.99 -43.40
CA LEU A 374 5.53 -0.41 -42.10
C LEU A 374 5.13 1.07 -42.21
N LEU A 375 5.73 1.82 -43.14
CA LEU A 375 5.48 3.26 -43.29
C LEU A 375 4.09 3.54 -43.89
N ASN A 376 3.63 2.72 -44.84
CA ASN A 376 2.32 2.89 -45.49
C ASN A 376 1.14 2.40 -44.63
N VAL A 377 1.38 1.63 -43.56
CA VAL A 377 0.32 1.14 -42.65
C VAL A 377 0.06 2.11 -41.49
N LEU A 378 1.04 2.96 -41.15
CA LEU A 378 0.97 3.88 -40.01
C LEU A 378 0.51 5.30 -40.37
N GLU A 379 0.38 5.64 -41.65
CA GLU A 379 -0.10 6.97 -42.10
C GLU A 379 -1.53 7.36 -41.65
N PRO A 380 -2.49 6.43 -41.38
CA PRO A 380 -3.81 6.82 -40.87
C PRO A 380 -3.89 7.03 -39.35
N PHE A 381 -2.80 6.85 -38.59
CA PHE A 381 -2.82 6.82 -37.12
C PHE A 381 -1.83 7.80 -36.46
N LEU A 382 -1.35 8.80 -37.21
CA LEU A 382 -0.49 9.89 -36.72
C LEU A 382 -1.21 11.24 -36.73
#